data_AF-A0A7W8JF84-F1
#
_entry.id   AF-A0A7W8JF84-F1
#
_cell.length_a   1.000
_cell.length_b   1.000
_cell.length_c   1.000
_cell.angle_alpha   90.00
_cell.angle_beta   90.00
_cell.angle_gamma   90.00
#
_symmetry.space_group_name_H-M   'P 1'
#
loop_
_entity.id
_entity.type
_entity.pdbx_description
1 polymer ?
#
loop_
_entity_poly.entity_id
_entity_poly.type
_entity_poly.pdbx_seq_one_letter_code
_entity_poly.pdbx_strand_id
1 'polypeptide(L)'
;MNMLIFDLVGKMGHFRKIDTNSSSLSYFFPPRTTVIGIIAGILGMERDSYYEQFSENQCDIALSVRTPVRKMVQTVNYMLVTSKSHLNNSKGHTQIPLEFVLPRKEEVHLRYRIYFSHDDSFIYESVKKRIQENRYIYPPYLGLSELIGQLEWITEVEGVQNEAGRLVPIHSVARVSQLRERSIQLSNEIRIVKEFMTRHFTKERMIQETDYYLLEQSRQLVATPEVPYVTVMYGGEKENVLFM
;
A
#
# COMPACT_ATOMS: atom_id res chain seq x y z
N MET A 1 -14.20 14.81 6.57
CA MET A 1 -14.27 13.35 6.76
C MET A 1 -13.27 12.93 7.82
N ASN A 2 -13.61 12.04 8.74
CA ASN A 2 -12.65 11.61 9.78
C ASN A 2 -11.72 10.53 9.22
N MET A 3 -10.43 10.63 9.53
CA MET A 3 -9.41 9.74 9.00
C MET A 3 -8.46 9.28 10.11
N LEU A 4 -8.14 8.00 10.08
CA LEU A 4 -7.04 7.42 10.85
C LEU A 4 -5.76 7.55 10.05
N ILE A 5 -4.70 7.99 10.70
CA ILE A 5 -3.35 8.02 10.15
C ILE A 5 -2.47 7.09 10.97
N PHE A 6 -1.86 6.13 10.29
CA PHE A 6 -0.94 5.17 10.88
C PHE A 6 0.12 4.75 9.87
N ASP A 7 1.27 4.31 10.34
CA ASP A 7 2.36 3.85 9.48
C ASP A 7 2.46 2.33 9.50
N LEU A 8 2.53 1.70 8.32
CA LEU A 8 3.00 0.33 8.16
C LEU A 8 4.52 0.32 8.07
N VAL A 9 5.16 -0.29 9.06
CA VAL A 9 6.61 -0.29 9.24
C VAL A 9 7.19 -1.69 9.17
N GLY A 10 8.33 -1.87 8.51
CA GLY A 10 9.03 -3.15 8.44
C GLY A 10 10.44 -3.01 7.88
N LYS A 11 11.27 -4.05 8.00
CA LYS A 11 12.66 -4.00 7.52
C LYS A 11 12.78 -4.19 6.00
N MET A 12 11.89 -5.01 5.44
CA MET A 12 11.87 -5.38 4.03
C MET A 12 10.42 -5.65 3.62
N GLY A 13 10.11 -5.55 2.33
CA GLY A 13 8.79 -5.87 1.79
C GLY A 13 8.86 -6.64 0.50
N HIS A 14 7.78 -7.32 0.14
CA HIS A 14 7.59 -7.96 -1.16
C HIS A 14 6.10 -7.91 -1.54
N PHE A 15 5.74 -6.96 -2.37
CA PHE A 15 4.39 -6.73 -2.84
C PHE A 15 4.27 -7.29 -4.26
N ARG A 16 3.92 -8.57 -4.38
CA ARG A 16 3.98 -9.32 -5.64
C ARG A 16 3.25 -8.63 -6.80
N LYS A 17 3.93 -8.49 -7.94
CA LYS A 17 3.33 -8.05 -9.19
C LYS A 17 2.45 -9.11 -9.83
N ILE A 18 1.32 -8.68 -10.40
CA ILE A 18 0.33 -9.57 -11.02
C ILE A 18 0.81 -10.23 -12.32
N ASP A 19 1.74 -9.59 -13.03
CA ASP A 19 2.19 -9.93 -14.38
C ASP A 19 3.48 -10.76 -14.40
N THR A 20 3.74 -11.54 -13.34
CA THR A 20 4.99 -12.30 -13.18
C THR A 20 4.77 -13.79 -12.89
N ASN A 21 5.33 -14.63 -13.78
CA ASN A 21 5.18 -16.08 -13.74
C ASN A 21 6.31 -16.74 -12.93
N SER A 22 7.54 -16.73 -13.48
CA SER A 22 8.68 -17.50 -12.97
C SER A 22 9.56 -16.71 -12.00
N SER A 23 9.65 -15.40 -12.17
CA SER A 23 10.26 -14.49 -11.20
C SER A 23 9.18 -13.89 -10.31
N SER A 24 9.52 -13.60 -9.06
CA SER A 24 8.60 -12.91 -8.15
C SER A 24 9.06 -11.46 -8.03
N LEU A 25 8.59 -10.59 -8.94
CA LEU A 25 8.86 -9.15 -8.87
C LEU A 25 7.94 -8.49 -7.86
N SER A 26 8.38 -7.35 -7.32
CA SER A 26 7.63 -6.58 -6.34
C SER A 26 7.27 -5.20 -6.88
N TYR A 27 6.14 -4.65 -6.44
CA TYR A 27 5.89 -3.21 -6.45
C TYR A 27 6.78 -2.49 -5.42
N PHE A 28 6.95 -1.17 -5.54
CA PHE A 28 7.69 -0.36 -4.55
C PHE A 28 6.92 -0.07 -3.26
N PHE A 29 5.61 -0.19 -3.29
CA PHE A 29 4.70 0.08 -2.18
C PHE A 29 3.51 -0.88 -2.25
N PRO A 30 2.81 -1.13 -1.14
CA PRO A 30 1.69 -2.06 -1.15
C PRO A 30 0.54 -1.52 -2.00
N PRO A 31 -0.05 -2.34 -2.89
CA PRO A 31 -1.27 -1.96 -3.59
C PRO A 31 -2.45 -1.84 -2.60
N ARG A 32 -3.53 -1.17 -3.02
CA ARG A 32 -4.77 -1.01 -2.23
C ARG A 32 -5.26 -2.34 -1.65
N THR A 33 -5.25 -3.39 -2.47
CA THR A 33 -5.66 -4.75 -2.08
C THR A 33 -4.81 -5.34 -0.96
N THR A 34 -3.51 -5.03 -0.91
CA THR A 34 -2.62 -5.45 0.17
C THR A 34 -2.90 -4.68 1.46
N VAL A 35 -3.12 -3.36 1.37
CA VAL A 35 -3.47 -2.53 2.53
C VAL A 35 -4.78 -3.02 3.16
N ILE A 36 -5.78 -3.32 2.34
CA ILE A 36 -7.05 -3.90 2.79
C ILE A 36 -6.84 -5.27 3.42
N GLY A 37 -6.05 -6.14 2.78
CA GLY A 37 -5.75 -7.47 3.34
C GLY A 37 -5.09 -7.39 4.72
N ILE A 38 -4.21 -6.41 4.94
CA ILE A 38 -3.61 -6.14 6.24
C ILE A 38 -4.67 -5.69 7.25
N ILE A 39 -5.53 -4.73 6.88
CA ILE A 39 -6.61 -4.24 7.75
C ILE A 39 -7.60 -5.35 8.10
N ALA A 40 -8.03 -6.14 7.12
CA ALA A 40 -8.89 -7.30 7.32
C ALA A 40 -8.23 -8.35 8.23
N GLY A 41 -6.92 -8.56 8.07
CA GLY A 41 -6.12 -9.46 8.91
C GLY A 41 -6.07 -9.02 10.37
N ILE A 42 -5.82 -7.73 10.66
CA ILE A 42 -5.82 -7.26 12.05
C ILE A 42 -7.22 -7.38 12.70
N LEU A 43 -8.28 -7.26 11.90
CA LEU A 43 -9.67 -7.45 12.30
C LEU A 43 -10.09 -8.92 12.40
N GLY A 44 -9.26 -9.86 11.94
CA GLY A 44 -9.53 -11.30 11.98
C GLY A 44 -10.59 -11.77 10.99
N MET A 45 -10.80 -11.01 9.90
CA MET A 45 -11.78 -11.36 8.88
C MET A 45 -11.31 -12.59 8.09
N GLU A 46 -12.28 -13.39 7.65
CA GLU A 46 -11.97 -14.59 6.87
C GLU A 46 -11.40 -14.23 5.50
N ARG A 47 -10.60 -15.17 4.97
CA ARG A 47 -10.02 -15.03 3.65
C ARG A 47 -11.14 -14.87 2.60
N ASP A 48 -10.95 -13.93 1.68
CA ASP A 48 -11.85 -13.65 0.56
C ASP A 48 -13.26 -13.14 0.94
N SER A 49 -13.51 -12.82 2.22
CA SER A 49 -14.84 -12.38 2.70
C SER A 49 -15.05 -10.86 2.76
N TYR A 50 -13.99 -10.06 2.60
CA TYR A 50 -13.97 -8.65 3.00
C TYR A 50 -13.99 -7.66 1.82
N TYR A 51 -13.88 -8.11 0.57
CA TYR A 51 -13.69 -7.21 -0.58
C TYR A 51 -14.81 -6.17 -0.76
N GLU A 52 -16.07 -6.58 -0.56
CA GLU A 52 -17.22 -5.66 -0.69
C GLU A 52 -17.24 -4.61 0.42
N GLN A 53 -16.91 -5.00 1.66
CA GLN A 53 -16.88 -4.09 2.82
C GLN A 53 -15.80 -3.01 2.67
N PHE A 54 -14.67 -3.36 2.04
CA PHE A 54 -13.61 -2.39 1.71
C PHE A 54 -13.64 -1.96 0.24
N SER A 55 -14.82 -1.91 -0.37
CA SER A 55 -14.98 -1.31 -1.71
C SER A 55 -14.67 0.19 -1.66
N GLU A 56 -14.39 0.80 -2.83
CA GLU A 56 -14.11 2.24 -2.90
C GLU A 56 -15.25 3.12 -2.37
N ASN A 57 -16.49 2.64 -2.48
CA ASN A 57 -17.66 3.41 -2.06
C ASN A 57 -17.86 3.41 -0.54
N GLN A 58 -17.12 2.57 0.19
CA GLN A 58 -17.26 2.42 1.65
C GLN A 58 -15.96 2.69 2.39
N CYS A 59 -14.81 2.60 1.70
CA CYS A 59 -13.50 2.69 2.31
C CYS A 59 -12.51 3.47 1.43
N ASP A 60 -12.11 4.62 1.96
CA ASP A 60 -11.08 5.47 1.41
C ASP A 60 -9.71 5.10 1.99
N ILE A 61 -8.76 4.83 1.10
CA ILE A 61 -7.37 4.52 1.45
C ILE A 61 -6.45 5.39 0.62
N ALA A 62 -5.62 6.19 1.28
CA ALA A 62 -4.46 6.83 0.64
C ALA A 62 -3.18 6.26 1.24
N LEU A 63 -2.09 6.28 0.47
CA LEU A 63 -0.79 5.80 0.91
C LEU A 63 0.31 6.77 0.53
N SER A 64 1.17 7.11 1.48
CA SER A 64 2.39 7.88 1.25
C SER A 64 3.62 7.04 1.60
N VAL A 65 4.61 7.01 0.71
CA VAL A 65 5.88 6.33 0.94
C VAL A 65 6.80 7.29 1.68
N ARG A 66 7.04 7.04 2.98
CA ARG A 66 7.78 7.96 3.87
C ARG A 66 9.27 7.71 3.91
N THR A 67 9.69 6.53 3.49
CA THR A 67 11.10 6.17 3.40
C THR A 67 11.49 6.06 1.94
N PRO A 68 12.60 6.69 1.49
CA PRO A 68 13.18 6.39 0.19
C PRO A 68 13.44 4.88 0.03
N VAL A 69 12.88 4.30 -1.03
CA VAL A 69 12.95 2.85 -1.28
C VAL A 69 13.92 2.48 -2.40
N ARG A 70 14.41 1.25 -2.36
CA ARG A 70 15.16 0.59 -3.43
C ARG A 70 14.72 -0.86 -3.59
N LYS A 71 15.08 -1.49 -4.71
CA LYS A 71 14.82 -2.91 -4.96
C LYS A 71 16.12 -3.70 -4.92
N MET A 72 16.04 -4.97 -4.52
CA MET A 72 17.13 -5.92 -4.55
C MET A 72 16.57 -7.29 -4.92
N VAL A 73 17.13 -7.92 -5.95
CA VAL A 73 16.78 -9.30 -6.30
C VAL A 73 17.73 -10.24 -5.56
N GLN A 74 17.16 -11.28 -4.94
CA GLN A 74 17.89 -12.40 -4.35
C GLN A 74 17.26 -13.71 -4.80
N THR A 75 18.09 -14.71 -5.09
CA THR A 75 17.61 -16.05 -5.38
C THR A 75 17.34 -16.79 -4.08
N VAL A 76 16.10 -17.23 -3.88
CA VAL A 76 15.69 -18.00 -2.70
C VAL A 76 15.39 -19.45 -3.08
N ASN A 77 15.66 -20.37 -2.15
CA ASN A 77 15.35 -21.79 -2.31
C ASN A 77 13.96 -22.07 -1.72
N TYR A 78 12.98 -22.35 -2.57
CA TYR A 78 11.68 -22.87 -2.14
C TYR A 78 11.63 -24.39 -2.27
N MET A 79 10.76 -25.05 -1.49
CA MET A 79 10.49 -26.48 -1.69
C MET A 79 9.86 -26.70 -3.06
N LEU A 80 10.37 -27.69 -3.81
CA LEU A 80 9.79 -28.06 -5.10
C LEU A 80 8.57 -28.95 -4.90
N VAL A 81 7.39 -28.34 -4.78
CA VAL A 81 6.12 -29.05 -4.56
C VAL A 81 5.34 -29.16 -5.87
N THR A 82 5.20 -30.38 -6.39
CA THR A 82 4.36 -30.69 -7.58
C THR A 82 3.22 -31.67 -7.28
N SER A 83 3.14 -32.15 -6.04
CA SER A 83 2.06 -32.99 -5.49
C SER A 83 2.06 -32.87 -3.97
N LYS A 84 0.98 -33.31 -3.29
CA LYS A 84 0.90 -33.26 -1.82
C LYS A 84 1.99 -34.10 -1.13
N SER A 85 2.48 -35.17 -1.75
CA SER A 85 3.55 -36.01 -1.18
C SER A 85 4.91 -35.31 -1.10
N HIS A 86 5.11 -34.21 -1.85
CA HIS A 86 6.36 -33.45 -1.85
C HIS A 86 6.44 -32.39 -0.73
N LEU A 87 5.39 -32.25 0.10
CA LEU A 87 5.37 -31.32 1.24
C LEU A 87 6.41 -31.68 2.32
N ASN A 88 7.00 -32.87 2.26
CA ASN A 88 8.11 -33.31 3.11
C ASN A 88 9.51 -33.00 2.53
N ASN A 89 9.60 -32.14 1.51
CA ASN A 89 10.84 -31.78 0.82
C ASN A 89 11.55 -32.95 0.08
N SER A 90 10.86 -34.07 -0.19
CA SER A 90 11.43 -35.25 -0.87
C SER A 90 11.96 -34.98 -2.28
N LYS A 91 11.44 -33.94 -2.96
CA LYS A 91 11.86 -33.55 -4.32
C LYS A 91 12.96 -32.46 -4.32
N GLY A 92 13.47 -32.06 -3.16
CA GLY A 92 14.45 -30.99 -3.03
C GLY A 92 13.87 -29.60 -3.26
N HIS A 93 14.68 -28.69 -3.82
CA HIS A 93 14.36 -27.27 -3.91
C HIS A 93 14.24 -26.77 -5.37
N THR A 94 13.59 -25.63 -5.51
CA THR A 94 13.60 -24.80 -6.70
C THR A 94 14.15 -23.41 -6.36
N GLN A 95 14.87 -22.81 -7.29
CA GLN A 95 15.49 -21.50 -7.12
C GLN A 95 14.63 -20.45 -7.81
N ILE A 96 14.08 -19.53 -7.01
CA ILE A 96 13.23 -18.47 -7.53
C ILE A 96 13.92 -17.12 -7.28
N PRO A 97 14.15 -16.31 -8.33
CA PRO A 97 14.57 -14.93 -8.14
C PRO A 97 13.42 -14.13 -7.54
N LEU A 98 13.64 -13.61 -6.33
CA LEU A 98 12.68 -12.86 -5.54
C LEU A 98 13.16 -11.42 -5.39
N GLU A 99 12.32 -10.46 -5.76
CA GLU A 99 12.61 -9.04 -5.61
C GLU A 99 12.09 -8.52 -4.27
N PHE A 100 12.98 -7.98 -3.45
CA PHE A 100 12.65 -7.33 -2.20
C PHE A 100 12.66 -5.80 -2.36
N VAL A 101 11.72 -5.15 -1.69
CA VAL A 101 11.74 -3.72 -1.41
C VAL A 101 12.50 -3.50 -0.11
N LEU A 102 13.43 -2.55 -0.13
CA LEU A 102 14.29 -2.21 0.99
C LEU A 102 14.32 -0.70 1.19
N PRO A 103 14.55 -0.22 2.42
CA PRO A 103 14.92 1.17 2.63
C PRO A 103 16.24 1.46 1.91
N ARG A 104 16.44 2.72 1.49
CA ARG A 104 17.76 3.19 1.08
C ARG A 104 18.72 3.16 2.28
N LYS A 105 20.03 3.24 2.01
CA LYS A 105 21.08 2.91 2.99
C LYS A 105 21.06 3.82 4.23
N GLU A 106 20.48 5.00 4.10
CA GLU A 106 20.36 6.00 5.15
C GLU A 106 19.25 5.67 6.15
N GLU A 107 18.39 4.71 5.83
CA GLU A 107 17.14 4.41 6.52
C GLU A 107 17.12 2.97 7.03
N VAL A 108 16.51 2.76 8.21
CA VAL A 108 16.49 1.44 8.87
C VAL A 108 15.23 0.64 8.53
N HIS A 109 14.10 1.32 8.32
CA HIS A 109 12.81 0.68 8.10
C HIS A 109 12.10 1.29 6.89
N LEU A 110 11.40 0.44 6.14
CA LEU A 110 10.32 0.87 5.26
C LEU A 110 9.21 1.48 6.11
N ARG A 111 8.68 2.62 5.68
CA ARG A 111 7.55 3.30 6.31
C ARG A 111 6.56 3.72 5.24
N TYR A 112 5.36 3.16 5.31
CA TYR A 112 4.24 3.51 4.45
C TYR A 112 3.14 4.13 5.31
N ARG A 113 2.92 5.43 5.17
CA ARG A 113 1.82 6.11 5.87
C ARG A 113 0.51 5.82 5.17
N ILE A 114 -0.44 5.31 5.92
CA ILE A 114 -1.78 4.98 5.46
C ILE A 114 -2.74 6.00 6.06
N TYR A 115 -3.60 6.54 5.20
CA TYR A 115 -4.75 7.33 5.60
C TYR A 115 -5.98 6.49 5.31
N PHE A 116 -6.76 6.20 6.34
CA PHE A 116 -7.86 5.28 6.28
C PHE A 116 -9.14 5.97 6.78
N SER A 117 -10.19 5.90 5.98
CA SER A 117 -11.54 6.25 6.37
C SER A 117 -12.49 5.13 5.92
N HIS A 118 -13.56 4.95 6.68
CA HIS A 118 -14.54 3.91 6.44
C HIS A 118 -15.92 4.39 6.89
N ASP A 119 -16.94 4.17 6.06
CA ASP A 119 -18.31 4.62 6.33
C ASP A 119 -18.95 3.85 7.49
N ASP A 120 -18.65 2.55 7.60
CA ASP A 120 -19.01 1.74 8.76
C ASP A 120 -18.17 2.14 10.00
N SER A 121 -18.83 2.85 10.92
CA SER A 121 -18.26 3.26 12.21
C SER A 121 -17.72 2.11 13.06
N PHE A 122 -18.29 0.90 12.97
CA PHE A 122 -17.81 -0.24 13.73
C PHE A 122 -16.46 -0.73 13.22
N ILE A 123 -16.29 -0.78 11.89
CA ILE A 123 -15.00 -1.10 11.27
C ILE A 123 -13.98 -0.01 11.59
N TYR A 124 -14.36 1.26 11.44
CA TYR A 124 -13.50 2.41 11.73
C TYR A 124 -12.93 2.36 13.15
N GLU A 125 -13.79 2.26 14.16
CA GLU A 125 -13.38 2.22 15.57
C GLU A 125 -12.62 0.93 15.93
N SER A 126 -12.97 -0.20 15.31
CA SER A 126 -12.24 -1.46 15.50
C SER A 126 -10.80 -1.36 14.98
N VAL A 127 -10.59 -0.77 13.80
CA VAL A 127 -9.25 -0.55 13.23
C VAL A 127 -8.45 0.37 14.14
N LYS A 128 -9.01 1.52 14.52
CA LYS A 128 -8.40 2.50 15.43
C LYS A 128 -7.94 1.84 16.73
N LYS A 129 -8.85 1.16 17.44
CA LYS A 129 -8.55 0.52 18.72
C LYS A 129 -7.43 -0.51 18.60
N ARG A 130 -7.49 -1.38 17.59
CA ARG A 130 -6.48 -2.44 17.41
C ARG A 130 -5.09 -1.89 17.13
N ILE A 131 -5.00 -0.81 16.35
CA ILE A 131 -3.71 -0.16 16.06
C ILE A 131 -3.17 0.55 17.30
N GLN A 132 -4.00 1.34 18.00
CA GLN A 132 -3.58 2.04 19.22
C GLN A 132 -3.13 1.08 20.34
N GLU A 133 -3.84 -0.03 20.52
CA GLU A 133 -3.53 -1.04 21.54
C GLU A 133 -2.46 -2.04 21.09
N ASN A 134 -2.03 -2.02 19.82
CA ASN A 134 -1.19 -3.06 19.21
C ASN A 134 -1.76 -4.49 19.40
N ARG A 135 -3.10 -4.64 19.30
CA ARG A 135 -3.82 -5.92 19.52
C ARG A 135 -4.48 -6.40 18.24
N TYR A 136 -3.72 -7.14 17.45
CA TYR A 136 -4.15 -7.71 16.18
C TYR A 136 -4.63 -9.16 16.36
N ILE A 137 -5.60 -9.60 15.55
CA ILE A 137 -5.93 -11.03 15.46
C ILE A 137 -4.86 -11.76 14.64
N TYR A 138 -4.48 -11.20 13.49
CA TYR A 138 -3.31 -11.64 12.74
C TYR A 138 -2.24 -10.53 12.66
N PRO A 139 -0.95 -10.88 12.83
CA PRO A 139 0.12 -9.89 12.77
C PRO A 139 0.28 -9.33 11.35
N PRO A 140 0.49 -8.00 11.20
CA PRO A 140 0.74 -7.39 9.91
C PRO A 140 2.11 -7.81 9.35
N TYR A 141 2.20 -7.93 8.03
CA TYR A 141 3.44 -8.23 7.31
C TYR A 141 3.46 -7.51 5.95
N LEU A 142 4.66 -7.26 5.43
CA LEU A 142 4.87 -6.50 4.19
C LEU A 142 4.88 -7.44 2.98
N GLY A 143 3.71 -8.03 2.71
CA GLY A 143 3.39 -8.82 1.53
C GLY A 143 3.74 -10.32 1.58
N LEU A 144 4.89 -10.70 2.15
CA LEU A 144 5.19 -12.11 2.52
C LEU A 144 5.11 -12.27 4.03
N SER A 145 4.63 -13.43 4.50
CA SER A 145 4.47 -13.74 5.93
C SER A 145 5.76 -13.65 6.74
N GLU A 146 6.90 -13.90 6.09
CA GLU A 146 8.24 -13.85 6.66
C GLU A 146 8.73 -12.40 6.86
N LEU A 147 8.10 -11.43 6.19
CA LEU A 147 8.47 -10.01 6.23
C LEU A 147 7.58 -9.27 7.24
N ILE A 148 7.73 -9.63 8.51
CA ILE A 148 6.93 -9.10 9.62
C ILE A 148 6.99 -7.57 9.66
N GLY A 149 5.82 -6.97 9.88
CA GLY A 149 5.66 -5.54 10.05
C GLY A 149 4.97 -5.17 11.36
N GLN A 150 4.80 -3.88 11.56
CA GLN A 150 4.05 -3.29 12.65
C GLN A 150 3.19 -2.13 12.12
N LEU A 151 2.05 -1.88 12.76
CA LEU A 151 1.25 -0.69 12.52
C LEU A 151 1.50 0.30 13.66
N GLU A 152 2.06 1.46 13.35
CA GLU A 152 2.35 2.52 14.31
C GLU A 152 1.28 3.61 14.21
N TRP A 153 0.53 3.82 15.30
CA TRP A 153 -0.47 4.90 15.36
C TRP A 153 0.19 6.28 15.23
N ILE A 154 -0.36 7.15 14.39
CA ILE A 154 0.07 8.56 14.30
C ILE A 154 -1.00 9.47 14.92
N THR A 155 -2.19 9.51 14.34
CA THR A 155 -3.27 10.38 14.82
C THR A 155 -4.62 10.04 14.18
N GLU A 156 -5.67 10.58 14.75
CA GLU A 156 -6.98 10.76 14.10
C GLU A 156 -7.13 12.23 13.72
N VAL A 157 -7.69 12.51 12.55
CA VAL A 157 -7.85 13.87 12.03
C VAL A 157 -9.13 14.03 11.24
N GLU A 158 -9.63 15.25 11.18
CA GLU A 158 -10.63 15.63 10.19
C GLU A 158 -9.93 16.07 8.89
N GLY A 159 -10.18 15.33 7.81
CA GLY A 159 -9.79 15.68 6.46
C GLY A 159 -10.78 16.64 5.81
N VAL A 160 -10.25 17.71 5.22
CA VAL A 160 -11.00 18.72 4.47
C VAL A 160 -10.95 18.35 2.99
N GLN A 161 -12.11 18.11 2.39
CA GLN A 161 -12.21 17.88 0.95
C GLN A 161 -11.98 19.20 0.19
N ASN A 162 -11.20 19.13 -0.88
CA ASN A 162 -10.88 20.26 -1.74
C ASN A 162 -11.26 19.96 -3.18
N GLU A 163 -11.68 21.00 -3.89
CA GLU A 163 -12.01 20.94 -5.30
C GLU A 163 -10.78 20.65 -6.18
N ALA A 164 -11.03 19.97 -7.30
CA ALA A 164 -10.04 19.67 -8.31
C ALA A 164 -9.56 20.93 -9.07
N GLY A 165 -8.59 20.75 -9.96
CA GLY A 165 -8.26 21.73 -11.01
C GLY A 165 -7.25 22.81 -10.62
N ARG A 166 -6.70 22.76 -9.40
CA ARG A 166 -5.57 23.60 -8.97
C ARG A 166 -4.29 22.79 -8.87
N LEU A 167 -3.16 23.45 -9.14
CA LEU A 167 -1.85 22.86 -8.96
C LEU A 167 -1.52 22.79 -7.47
N VAL A 168 -1.26 21.58 -6.96
CA VAL A 168 -1.00 21.34 -5.54
C VAL A 168 0.08 20.29 -5.30
N PRO A 169 0.80 20.36 -4.17
CA PRO A 169 1.67 19.28 -3.72
C PRO A 169 0.84 18.06 -3.27
N ILE A 170 1.11 16.89 -3.83
CA ILE A 170 0.44 15.61 -3.54
C ILE A 170 1.39 14.75 -2.71
N HIS A 171 0.93 14.29 -1.55
CA HIS A 171 1.75 13.55 -0.57
C HIS A 171 1.56 12.04 -0.66
N SER A 172 0.43 11.59 -1.19
CA SER A 172 0.18 10.17 -1.45
C SER A 172 0.67 9.75 -2.83
N VAL A 173 0.77 8.45 -3.05
CA VAL A 173 0.79 7.89 -4.40
C VAL A 173 -0.49 8.31 -5.12
N ALA A 174 -0.38 8.61 -6.41
CA ALA A 174 -1.49 9.13 -7.21
C ALA A 174 -1.73 8.21 -8.40
N ARG A 175 -2.99 7.92 -8.69
CA ARG A 175 -3.33 7.26 -9.95
C ARG A 175 -3.12 8.25 -11.10
N VAL A 176 -2.65 7.74 -12.23
CA VAL A 176 -2.48 8.56 -13.44
C VAL A 176 -3.83 9.13 -13.89
N SER A 177 -4.91 8.35 -13.74
CA SER A 177 -6.29 8.74 -14.05
C SER A 177 -6.84 9.89 -13.20
N GLN A 178 -6.22 10.18 -12.04
CA GLN A 178 -6.65 11.26 -11.14
C GLN A 178 -5.98 12.60 -11.46
N LEU A 179 -5.02 12.63 -12.37
CA LEU A 179 -4.18 13.79 -12.64
C LEU A 179 -4.46 14.35 -14.03
N ARG A 180 -4.52 15.67 -14.13
CA ARG A 180 -4.70 16.34 -15.42
C ARG A 180 -3.52 16.05 -16.33
N GLU A 181 -3.81 15.81 -17.60
CA GLU A 181 -2.77 15.59 -18.61
C GLU A 181 -1.77 16.75 -18.60
N ARG A 182 -0.46 16.42 -18.64
CA ARG A 182 0.64 17.40 -18.66
C ARG A 182 0.66 18.38 -17.47
N SER A 183 0.04 18.04 -16.35
CA SER A 183 0.01 18.90 -15.16
C SER A 183 1.15 18.69 -14.17
N ILE A 184 1.90 17.60 -14.30
CA ILE A 184 3.01 17.28 -13.39
C ILE A 184 4.15 18.28 -13.60
N GLN A 185 4.56 18.97 -12.54
CA GLN A 185 5.74 19.82 -12.56
C GLN A 185 7.01 18.96 -12.57
N LEU A 186 7.70 18.94 -13.71
CA LEU A 186 8.97 18.26 -13.85
C LEU A 186 10.11 19.18 -13.38
N SER A 187 11.13 18.58 -12.77
CA SER A 187 12.40 19.23 -12.43
C SER A 187 13.55 18.26 -12.69
N ASN A 188 14.79 18.76 -12.73
CA ASN A 188 15.95 17.89 -12.98
C ASN A 188 16.21 16.85 -11.89
N GLU A 189 15.60 17.02 -10.71
CA GLU A 189 15.75 16.10 -9.57
C GLU A 189 14.61 15.10 -9.45
N ILE A 190 13.52 15.29 -10.19
CA ILE A 190 12.31 14.46 -10.05
C ILE A 190 12.59 13.03 -10.49
N ARG A 191 12.14 12.06 -9.69
CA ARG A 191 12.25 10.64 -10.02
C ARG A 191 10.89 10.01 -9.86
N ILE A 192 10.21 9.83 -10.98
CA ILE A 192 8.88 9.24 -11.03
C ILE A 192 9.01 7.75 -11.35
N VAL A 193 8.42 6.94 -10.49
CA VAL A 193 8.19 5.53 -10.71
C VAL A 193 6.73 5.35 -11.09
N LYS A 194 6.47 4.59 -12.16
CA LYS A 194 5.13 4.21 -12.60
C LYS A 194 4.94 2.71 -12.37
N GLU A 195 3.90 2.33 -11.65
CA GLU A 195 3.57 0.92 -11.34
C GLU A 195 2.14 0.61 -11.79
N PHE A 196 1.94 -0.55 -12.42
CA PHE A 196 0.62 -1.04 -12.86
C PHE A 196 0.06 -2.02 -11.81
N MET A 197 -0.98 -1.62 -11.08
CA MET A 197 -1.45 -2.34 -9.89
C MET A 197 -2.94 -2.67 -9.95
N THR A 198 -3.32 -3.79 -9.33
CA THR A 198 -4.71 -4.14 -9.07
C THR A 198 -5.32 -3.29 -7.96
N ARG A 199 -6.52 -2.77 -8.21
CA ARG A 199 -7.31 -1.98 -7.24
C ARG A 199 -8.32 -2.84 -6.49
N HIS A 200 -8.97 -3.76 -7.20
CA HIS A 200 -10.07 -4.58 -6.67
C HIS A 200 -10.06 -6.01 -7.16
N PHE A 201 -10.55 -6.88 -6.30
CA PHE A 201 -10.89 -8.26 -6.59
C PHE A 201 -12.38 -8.49 -6.38
N THR A 202 -12.96 -9.36 -7.19
CA THR A 202 -14.27 -9.96 -6.88
C THR A 202 -14.14 -11.01 -5.76
N LYS A 203 -15.26 -11.50 -5.24
CA LYS A 203 -15.28 -12.63 -4.27
C LYS A 203 -14.59 -13.88 -4.81
N GLU A 204 -14.63 -14.09 -6.12
CA GLU A 204 -13.96 -15.18 -6.83
C GLU A 204 -12.48 -14.88 -7.13
N ARG A 205 -11.95 -13.77 -6.61
CA ARG A 205 -10.57 -13.29 -6.79
C ARG A 205 -10.21 -12.97 -8.24
N MET A 206 -11.21 -12.57 -9.02
CA MET A 206 -11.00 -12.04 -10.36
C MET A 206 -10.62 -10.57 -10.27
N ILE A 207 -9.63 -10.13 -11.05
CA ILE A 207 -9.24 -8.72 -11.13
C ILE A 207 -10.40 -7.95 -11.74
N GLN A 208 -10.96 -7.01 -10.98
CA GLN A 208 -12.05 -6.16 -11.46
C GLN A 208 -11.52 -4.87 -12.07
N GLU A 209 -10.46 -4.31 -11.48
CA GLU A 209 -9.89 -3.04 -11.92
C GLU A 209 -8.38 -2.98 -11.66
N THR A 210 -7.67 -2.36 -12.62
CA THR A 210 -6.25 -2.05 -12.56
C THR A 210 -6.01 -0.61 -12.97
N ASP A 211 -5.00 0.04 -12.38
CA ASP A 211 -4.60 1.38 -12.79
C ASP A 211 -3.07 1.56 -12.67
N TYR A 212 -2.57 2.63 -13.28
CA TYR A 212 -1.21 3.08 -13.13
C TYR A 212 -1.09 4.06 -11.97
N TYR A 213 -0.15 3.81 -11.09
CA TYR A 213 0.19 4.69 -9.97
C TYR A 213 1.53 5.34 -10.20
N LEU A 214 1.62 6.60 -9.79
CA LEU A 214 2.86 7.35 -9.75
C LEU A 214 3.35 7.45 -8.30
N LEU A 215 4.61 7.11 -8.12
CA LEU A 215 5.39 7.37 -6.92
C LEU A 215 6.52 8.33 -7.29
N GLU A 216 6.61 9.47 -6.62
CA GLU A 216 7.77 10.35 -6.69
C GLU A 216 8.76 9.96 -5.58
N GLN A 217 10.03 9.76 -5.91
CA GLN A 217 11.04 9.19 -5.00
C GLN A 217 12.07 10.20 -4.45
N SER A 218 12.09 11.44 -4.93
CA SER A 218 13.13 12.43 -4.59
C SER A 218 12.62 13.53 -3.66
N ARG A 219 11.41 14.02 -3.91
CA ARG A 219 10.73 15.12 -3.25
C ARG A 219 9.24 14.80 -3.17
N GLN A 220 8.43 15.70 -3.72
CA GLN A 220 6.99 15.67 -3.66
C GLN A 220 6.44 15.84 -5.07
N LEU A 221 5.44 15.03 -5.41
CA LEU A 221 4.70 15.18 -6.65
C LEU A 221 3.90 16.48 -6.60
N VAL A 222 4.14 17.41 -7.52
CA VAL A 222 3.29 18.60 -7.68
C VAL A 222 2.56 18.48 -9.01
N ALA A 223 1.24 18.41 -8.96
CA ALA A 223 0.38 18.20 -10.13
C ALA A 223 -1.00 18.82 -9.92
N THR A 224 -1.83 18.81 -10.97
CA THR A 224 -3.22 19.28 -10.89
C THR A 224 -4.15 18.07 -10.85
N PRO A 225 -4.81 17.78 -9.71
CA PRO A 225 -5.84 16.75 -9.65
C PRO A 225 -7.03 17.08 -10.55
N GLU A 226 -7.60 16.07 -11.21
CA GLU A 226 -8.90 16.15 -11.90
C GLU A 226 -10.07 15.66 -11.06
N VAL A 227 -9.77 15.00 -9.93
CA VAL A 227 -10.75 14.58 -8.93
C VAL A 227 -10.55 15.39 -7.65
N PRO A 228 -11.59 15.48 -6.78
CA PRO A 228 -11.43 16.03 -5.44
C PRO A 228 -10.31 15.30 -4.67
N TYR A 229 -9.63 16.04 -3.81
CA TYR A 229 -8.57 15.52 -2.94
C TYR A 229 -8.83 15.95 -1.50
N VAL A 230 -8.20 15.27 -0.55
CA VAL A 230 -8.38 15.57 0.87
C VAL A 230 -7.11 16.21 1.42
N THR A 231 -7.28 17.29 2.17
CA THR A 231 -6.21 17.91 2.95
C THR A 231 -6.36 17.48 4.40
N VAL A 232 -5.29 16.94 4.98
CA VAL A 232 -5.20 16.67 6.42
C VAL A 232 -4.13 17.56 7.06
N MET A 233 -4.38 17.96 8.30
CA MET A 233 -3.44 18.76 9.09
C MET A 233 -3.17 18.07 10.42
N TYR A 234 -1.90 17.75 10.68
CA TYR A 234 -1.47 17.10 11.93
C TYR A 234 0.03 17.28 12.15
N GLY A 235 0.44 17.39 13.42
CA GLY A 235 1.86 17.53 13.75
C GLY A 235 2.54 18.78 13.16
N GLY A 236 1.76 19.82 12.81
CA GLY A 236 2.25 21.01 12.11
C GLY A 236 2.41 20.86 10.59
N GLU A 237 2.20 19.65 10.06
CA GLU A 237 2.27 19.36 8.63
C GLU A 237 0.89 19.50 7.97
N LYS A 238 0.89 19.94 6.71
CA LYS A 238 -0.29 20.01 5.85
C LYS A 238 -0.11 19.09 4.66
N GLU A 239 -0.96 18.08 4.53
CA GLU A 239 -0.80 17.07 3.49
C GLU A 239 -2.05 16.93 2.63
N ASN A 240 -1.88 17.12 1.32
CA ASN A 240 -2.91 16.82 0.33
C ASN A 240 -2.75 15.38 -0.17
N VAL A 241 -3.80 14.58 -0.08
CA VAL A 241 -3.82 13.16 -0.42
C VAL A 241 -4.89 12.84 -1.45
N LEU A 242 -4.55 11.93 -2.36
CA LEU A 242 -5.44 11.27 -3.30
C LEU A 242 -5.63 9.81 -2.88
N PHE A 243 -6.84 9.30 -3.03
CA PHE A 243 -7.18 7.92 -2.70
C PHE A 243 -6.72 6.94 -3.77
N MET A 244 -6.26 5.77 -3.34
CA MET A 244 -5.78 4.70 -4.20
C MET A 244 -6.90 4.05 -4.97
#